data_AF-A0A2N1VGQ2-F1
#
_entry.id   AF-A0A2N1VGQ2-F1
#
_cell.length_a   1.000
_cell.length_b   1.000
_cell.length_c   1.000
_cell.angle_alpha   90.00
_cell.angle_beta   90.00
_cell.angle_gamma   90.00
#
_symmetry.space_group_name_H-M   'P 1'
#
loop_
_entity.id
_entity.type
_entity.pdbx_description
1 polymer ?
#
loop_
_entity_poly.entity_id
_entity_poly.type
_entity_poly.pdbx_seq_one_letter_code
_entity_poly.pdbx_strand_id
1 'polypeptide(L)'
;MTNIFRRTILYTTLFIFLSIIYGCSCNCGKDSDMENMIKGYIAVVGNEPFTKLALQTDDNKTYILECSKELKDELWKKQGSYYYIKYGEMNKEEVVPTIVVEKVIPFTKSDK
;
A
#
# COMPACT_ATOMS: atom_id res chain seq x y z
N MET A 1 -51.37 -22.48 25.52
CA MET A 1 -50.06 -21.81 25.71
C MET A 1 -48.97 -22.30 24.73
N THR A 2 -49.31 -23.07 23.69
CA THR A 2 -48.37 -23.70 22.75
C THR A 2 -48.21 -22.95 21.42
N ASN A 3 -49.20 -22.14 21.02
CA ASN A 3 -49.17 -21.42 19.73
C ASN A 3 -48.32 -20.14 19.75
N ILE A 4 -48.08 -19.55 20.91
CA ILE A 4 -47.24 -18.34 21.05
C ILE A 4 -45.77 -18.73 20.94
N PHE A 5 -45.35 -19.81 21.62
CA PHE A 5 -43.98 -20.34 21.57
C PHE A 5 -43.55 -20.75 20.16
N ARG A 6 -44.44 -21.40 19.40
CA ARG A 6 -44.20 -21.79 18.00
C ARG A 6 -44.03 -20.61 17.06
N ARG A 7 -44.79 -19.52 17.27
CA ARG A 7 -44.68 -18.28 16.49
C ARG A 7 -43.37 -17.57 16.78
N THR A 8 -42.97 -17.47 18.05
CA THR A 8 -41.72 -16.81 18.45
C THR A 8 -40.49 -17.50 17.85
N ILE A 9 -40.44 -18.84 17.84
CA ILE A 9 -39.34 -19.62 17.24
C ILE A 9 -39.23 -19.39 15.72
N LEU A 10 -40.38 -19.25 15.04
CA LEU A 10 -40.46 -19.00 13.61
C LEU A 10 -39.96 -17.59 13.23
N TYR A 11 -40.26 -16.59 14.06
CA TYR A 11 -39.78 -15.23 13.86
C TYR A 11 -38.26 -15.09 14.12
N THR A 12 -37.71 -15.78 15.12
CA THR A 12 -36.25 -15.74 15.37
C THR A 12 -35.45 -16.47 14.29
N THR A 13 -35.95 -17.57 13.75
CA THR A 13 -35.27 -18.27 12.62
C THR A 13 -35.31 -17.46 11.33
N LEU A 14 -36.41 -16.73 11.07
CA LEU A 14 -36.52 -15.84 9.91
C LEU A 14 -35.55 -14.65 9.97
N PHE A 15 -35.31 -14.10 11.18
CA PHE A 15 -34.41 -12.95 11.38
C PHE A 15 -32.93 -13.30 11.17
N ILE A 16 -32.52 -14.52 11.54
CA ILE A 16 -31.14 -15.02 11.37
C ILE A 16 -30.83 -15.26 9.88
N PHE A 17 -31.78 -15.78 9.10
CA PHE A 17 -31.58 -16.01 7.67
C PHE A 17 -31.43 -14.72 6.85
N LEU A 18 -32.09 -13.63 7.29
CA LEU A 18 -32.00 -12.33 6.62
C LEU A 18 -30.63 -11.66 6.78
N SER A 19 -29.85 -12.04 7.80
CA SER A 19 -28.54 -11.44 8.09
C SER A 19 -27.42 -11.98 7.19
N ILE A 20 -27.62 -13.14 6.55
CA ILE A 20 -26.62 -13.79 5.69
C ILE A 20 -26.53 -13.12 4.31
N ILE A 21 -27.55 -12.35 3.92
CA ILE A 21 -27.67 -11.78 2.57
C ILE A 21 -27.07 -10.36 2.46
N TYR A 22 -26.71 -9.72 3.57
CA TYR A 22 -26.09 -8.38 3.58
C TYR A 22 -24.56 -8.38 3.67
N GLY A 23 -23.93 -9.55 3.61
CA GLY A 23 -22.48 -9.68 3.47
C GLY A 23 -22.00 -9.48 2.03
N CYS A 24 -22.51 -8.47 1.33
CA CYS A 24 -21.97 -8.08 0.03
C CYS A 24 -20.74 -7.21 0.29
N SER A 25 -19.61 -7.86 0.59
CA SER A 25 -18.31 -7.22 0.61
C SER A 25 -18.00 -6.79 -0.82
N CYS A 26 -18.33 -5.55 -1.15
CA CYS A 26 -17.78 -4.87 -2.33
C CYS A 26 -16.26 -4.90 -2.20
N ASN A 27 -15.64 -5.91 -2.81
CA ASN A 27 -14.23 -5.88 -3.17
C ASN A 27 -14.12 -4.92 -4.37
N CYS A 28 -14.24 -3.61 -4.10
CA CYS A 28 -13.99 -2.56 -5.07
C CYS A 28 -12.63 -2.83 -5.70
N GLY A 29 -12.65 -2.98 -7.03
CA GLY A 29 -11.48 -3.32 -7.84
C GLY A 29 -10.29 -2.45 -7.48
N LYS A 30 -9.17 -3.10 -7.17
CA LYS A 30 -7.87 -2.46 -7.29
C LYS A 30 -7.70 -2.14 -8.77
N ASP A 31 -7.65 -0.86 -9.12
CA ASP A 31 -7.10 -0.43 -10.39
C ASP A 31 -5.73 -1.09 -10.54
N SER A 32 -5.61 -1.99 -11.52
CA SER A 32 -4.37 -2.73 -11.80
C SER A 32 -3.18 -1.80 -12.10
N ASP A 33 -3.46 -0.55 -12.46
CA ASP A 33 -2.45 0.47 -12.73
C ASP A 33 -1.88 1.14 -11.47
N MET A 34 -2.61 1.11 -10.35
CA MET A 34 -2.13 1.57 -9.03
C MET A 34 -1.64 0.44 -8.13
N GLU A 35 -1.74 -0.80 -8.59
CA GLU A 35 -1.16 -1.92 -7.87
C GLU A 35 0.36 -1.74 -7.78
N ASN A 36 0.92 -1.89 -6.58
CA ASN A 36 2.34 -1.71 -6.29
C ASN A 36 2.91 -0.31 -6.54
N MET A 37 2.16 0.74 -6.18
CA MET A 37 2.65 2.12 -6.18
C MET A 37 2.86 2.65 -4.75
N ILE A 38 4.03 3.23 -4.47
CA ILE A 38 4.36 3.88 -3.19
C ILE A 38 4.64 5.35 -3.42
N LYS A 39 4.03 6.20 -2.59
CA LYS A 39 4.21 7.65 -2.60
C LYS A 39 5.18 8.06 -1.49
N GLY A 40 6.20 8.85 -1.82
CA GLY A 40 7.13 9.37 -0.83
C GLY A 40 8.10 10.38 -1.42
N TYR A 41 9.14 10.72 -0.65
CA TYR A 41 10.25 11.54 -1.11
C TYR A 41 11.54 10.74 -1.13
N ILE A 42 12.44 11.12 -2.03
CA ILE A 42 13.75 10.50 -2.15
C ILE A 42 14.63 10.93 -0.98
N ALA A 43 15.20 9.94 -0.29
CA ALA A 43 16.13 10.13 0.80
C ALA A 43 17.37 9.25 0.59
N VAL A 44 18.45 9.56 1.31
CA VAL A 44 19.62 8.70 1.41
C VAL A 44 19.77 8.27 2.85
N VAL A 45 19.93 6.97 3.06
CA VAL A 45 20.03 6.35 4.39
C VAL A 45 21.35 5.61 4.53
N GLY A 46 21.85 5.51 5.76
CA GLY A 46 23.16 4.92 6.06
C GLY A 46 24.29 5.94 6.07
N ASN A 47 25.47 5.48 6.46
CA ASN A 47 26.70 6.24 6.51
C ASN A 47 27.58 5.92 5.30
N GLU A 48 28.43 6.85 4.86
CA GLU A 48 29.40 6.56 3.80
C GLU A 48 30.42 5.51 4.26
N PRO A 49 30.82 4.56 3.40
CA PRO A 49 30.45 4.34 1.98
C PRO A 49 29.19 3.48 1.77
N PHE A 50 28.46 3.14 2.83
CA PHE A 50 27.30 2.24 2.82
C PHE A 50 25.95 2.96 2.62
N THR A 51 25.98 4.19 2.09
CA THR A 51 24.78 4.96 1.79
C THR A 51 23.92 4.25 0.75
N LYS A 52 22.63 4.14 1.03
CA LYS A 52 21.63 3.56 0.13
C LYS A 52 20.60 4.62 -0.26
N LEU A 53 20.13 4.55 -1.50
CA LEU A 53 19.00 5.34 -1.96
C LEU A 53 17.72 4.74 -1.38
N ALA A 54 16.85 5.59 -0.83
CA ALA A 54 15.60 5.17 -0.22
C ALA A 54 14.44 6.08 -0.62
N LEU A 55 13.24 5.55 -0.50
CA LEU A 55 11.99 6.30 -0.51
C LEU A 55 11.46 6.35 0.92
N GLN A 56 11.27 7.56 1.43
CA GLN A 56 10.62 7.77 2.72
C GLN A 56 9.20 8.29 2.49
N THR A 57 8.24 7.61 3.07
CA THR A 57 6.82 7.93 2.94
C THR A 57 6.39 8.93 4.02
N ASP A 58 5.24 9.58 3.83
CA ASP A 58 4.68 10.50 4.83
C ASP A 58 4.27 9.78 6.14
N ASP A 59 4.06 8.46 6.11
CA ASP A 59 3.83 7.62 7.30
C ASP A 59 5.12 7.06 7.93
N ASN A 60 6.27 7.70 7.65
CA ASN A 60 7.59 7.37 8.19
C ASN A 60 8.09 5.95 7.86
N LYS A 61 7.53 5.30 6.84
CA LYS A 61 8.10 4.05 6.31
C LYS A 61 9.25 4.36 5.38
N THR A 62 10.26 3.51 5.39
CA THR A 62 11.45 3.62 4.55
C THR A 62 11.55 2.38 3.69
N TYR A 63 11.79 2.58 2.39
CA TYR A 63 12.02 1.52 1.42
C TYR A 63 13.34 1.77 0.72
N ILE A 64 14.22 0.77 0.68
CA ILE A 64 15.44 0.85 -0.13
C ILE A 64 15.06 0.71 -1.61
N LEU A 65 15.61 1.57 -2.45
CA LEU A 65 15.35 1.55 -3.89
C LEU A 65 16.45 0.78 -4.62
N GLU A 66 16.08 -0.37 -5.17
CA GLU A 66 16.90 -1.09 -6.13
C GLU A 66 16.47 -0.70 -7.55
N CYS A 67 17.38 -0.09 -8.30
CA CYS A 67 17.09 0.47 -9.61
C CYS A 67 18.34 0.46 -10.50
N SER A 68 18.15 0.73 -11.80
CA SER A 68 19.27 0.88 -12.73
C SER A 68 20.21 2.00 -12.28
N LYS A 69 21.50 1.91 -12.66
CA LYS A 69 22.51 2.90 -12.28
C LYS A 69 22.13 4.32 -12.72
N GLU A 70 21.61 4.47 -13.93
CA GLU A 70 21.18 5.75 -14.49
C GLU A 70 20.07 6.39 -13.65
N LEU A 71 19.05 5.60 -13.29
CA LEU A 71 17.94 6.07 -12.47
C LEU A 71 18.39 6.37 -11.04
N LYS A 72 19.29 5.55 -10.50
CA LYS A 72 19.90 5.78 -9.19
C LYS A 72 20.64 7.11 -9.17
N ASP A 73 21.50 7.38 -10.15
CA ASP A 73 22.29 8.61 -10.26
C ASP A 73 21.39 9.85 -10.47
N GLU A 74 20.26 9.70 -11.17
CA GLU A 74 19.26 10.76 -11.31
C GLU A 74 18.58 11.07 -9.97
N LEU A 75 18.03 10.04 -9.31
CA LEU A 75 17.30 10.20 -8.05
C LEU A 75 18.23 10.68 -6.92
N TRP A 76 19.50 10.29 -6.94
CA TRP A 76 20.50 10.75 -5.97
C TRP A 76 20.66 12.28 -5.97
N LYS A 77 20.51 12.92 -7.13
CA LYS A 77 20.57 14.38 -7.29
C LYS A 77 19.26 15.07 -6.92
N LYS A 78 18.18 14.30 -6.75
CA LYS A 78 16.82 14.78 -6.48
C LYS A 78 16.35 14.42 -5.08
N GLN A 79 17.26 14.34 -4.11
CA GLN A 79 16.92 14.16 -2.70
C GLN A 79 15.93 15.23 -2.23
N GLY A 80 15.01 14.84 -1.35
CA GLY A 80 13.91 15.68 -0.87
C GLY A 80 12.76 15.89 -1.87
N SER A 81 12.92 15.47 -3.12
CA SER A 81 11.84 15.57 -4.11
C SER A 81 10.86 14.40 -4.00
N TYR A 82 9.59 14.67 -4.32
CA TYR A 82 8.47 13.75 -4.15
C TYR A 82 8.18 12.95 -5.42
N TYR A 83 7.98 11.64 -5.25
CA TYR A 83 7.77 10.67 -6.33
C TYR A 83 6.73 9.60 -5.98
N TYR A 84 5.98 9.20 -6.99
CA TYR A 84 5.34 7.90 -7.01
C TYR A 84 6.30 6.87 -7.61
N ILE A 85 6.56 5.81 -6.87
CA ILE A 85 7.43 4.70 -7.27
C ILE A 85 6.54 3.50 -7.55
N LYS A 86 6.52 3.06 -8.81
CA LYS A 86 5.97 1.76 -9.19
C LYS A 86 7.07 0.71 -9.07
N TYR A 87 6.78 -0.38 -8.38
CA TYR A 87 7.73 -1.47 -8.17
C TYR A 87 7.15 -2.81 -8.64
N GLY A 88 8.03 -3.69 -9.12
CA GLY A 88 7.66 -5.04 -9.56
C GLY A 88 7.77 -6.05 -8.43
N GLU A 89 8.88 -6.01 -7.71
CA GLU A 89 9.17 -6.92 -6.60
C GLU A 89 9.49 -6.15 -5.31
N MET A 90 9.13 -6.73 -4.18
CA MET A 90 9.43 -6.20 -2.85
C MET A 90 9.97 -7.33 -1.96
N ASN A 91 11.20 -7.16 -1.49
CA ASN A 91 11.78 -8.03 -0.47
C ASN A 91 11.48 -7.46 0.92
N LYS A 92 10.68 -8.19 1.71
CA LYS A 92 10.27 -7.82 3.07
C LYS A 92 11.07 -8.53 4.16
N GLU A 93 12.00 -9.41 3.81
CA GLU A 93 12.76 -10.21 4.77
C GLU A 93 13.92 -9.41 5.40
N GLU A 94 14.30 -8.29 4.77
CA GLU A 94 15.30 -7.36 5.28
C GLU A 94 14.74 -6.44 6.38
N VAL A 95 15.62 -5.95 7.26
CA VAL A 95 15.27 -4.99 8.33
C VAL A 95 14.61 -3.73 7.77
N VAL A 96 15.04 -3.29 6.59
CA VAL A 96 14.39 -2.24 5.80
C VAL A 96 13.96 -2.88 4.48
N PRO A 97 12.68 -2.86 4.10
CA PRO A 97 12.23 -3.52 2.89
C PRO A 97 12.87 -2.88 1.66
N THR A 98 13.27 -3.73 0.72
CA THR A 98 13.88 -3.32 -0.56
C THR A 98 12.88 -3.51 -1.69
N ILE A 99 12.72 -2.51 -2.56
CA ILE A 99 11.81 -2.56 -3.72
C ILE A 99 12.59 -2.39 -5.02
N VAL A 100 12.23 -3.20 -6.02
CA VAL A 100 12.78 -3.12 -7.38
C VAL A 100 11.94 -2.15 -8.19
N VAL A 101 12.52 -1.00 -8.51
CA VAL A 101 11.82 0.12 -9.16
C VAL A 101 11.64 -0.16 -10.64
N GLU A 102 10.38 -0.12 -11.10
CA GLU A 102 10.05 -0.20 -12.52
C GLU A 102 9.88 1.19 -13.14
N LYS A 103 9.25 2.12 -12.41
CA LYS A 103 8.94 3.45 -12.91
C LYS A 103 8.87 4.47 -11.79
N VAL A 104 9.34 5.68 -12.08
CA VAL A 104 9.21 6.83 -11.18
C VAL A 104 8.38 7.93 -11.84
N ILE A 105 7.50 8.56 -11.07
CA ILE A 105 6.66 9.66 -11.54
C ILE A 105 6.79 10.81 -10.55
N PRO A 106 7.40 11.95 -10.93
CA PRO A 106 7.54 13.10 -10.05
C PRO A 106 6.17 13.67 -9.71
N PHE A 107 5.98 14.15 -8.48
CA PHE A 107 4.79 14.90 -8.08
C PHE A 107 5.14 15.99 -7.08
N THR A 108 4.26 16.99 -6.96
CA THR A 108 4.41 18.07 -5.99
C THR A 108 3.44 17.83 -4.83
N LYS A 109 3.89 18.01 -3.57
CA LYS A 109 3.06 17.80 -2.38
C LYS A 109 1.88 18.80 -2.25
N SER A 110 1.74 19.74 -3.18
CA SER A 110 0.75 20.83 -3.17
C SER A 110 -0.69 20.41 -3.47
N ASP A 111 -0.96 19.14 -3.79
CA ASP A 111 -2.34 18.65 -3.93
C ASP A 111 -2.94 18.30 -2.55
N LYS A 112 -3.47 19.31 -1.88
CA LYS A 112 -4.47 19.21 -0.80
C LYS A 112 -5.61 20.17 -1.06
#